data_AF-A0A2N6BJL3-F1
#
_entry.id   AF-A0A2N6BJL3-F1
#
_cell.length_a   1.000
_cell.length_b   1.000
_cell.length_c   1.000
_cell.angle_alpha   90.00
_cell.angle_beta   90.00
_cell.angle_gamma   90.00
#
_symmetry.space_group_name_H-M   'P 1'
#
loop_
_entity.id
_entity.type
_entity.pdbx_description
1 polymer ?
#
loop_
_entity_poly.entity_id
_entity_poly.type
_entity_poly.pdbx_seq_one_letter_code
_entity_poly.pdbx_strand_id
1 'polypeptide(L)'
;LFIISDTDTLEMISSMIAALDIEMPTGTGKIRVLHLKYADADNVASVLTSISKAVGTKTRPGQPDKAASAAPAAAQTQTNRSTQVPVNFEEPVHITADAATNSLVIIAAPQDFITLKGVIAELDVRRPQVLVEALIMEMGYQRSLELGVEWRTTTDYSGDNTTVVGATNFGEISSLSSLATNPLAGPSGLFLAAIDGTVEVGGVTFPNIGALVKALQKKGDVDVLSTPHLLTTDNEEAEIVVSDNIPFQTSEKFDSNGNPIYTYEYRDVGMTLRFTPQINDEDYVKLNLFQEISDVLSVSTGGSANAPSTTKRSAKTTVVIKDGATVVIGGLLQDDSQLTGSSVPCLGDLPIIGALFRSNSRSKDKSNLMIFLTPHIIRESADLEEITKDKAKEHENFSEEKLSDDHSSIGEKLNELLGNELEPNPASKKVLDDIKEAE
;
A
#
# COMPACT_ATOMS: atom_id res chain seq x y z
N LEU A 1 -35.00 69.18 13.72
CA LEU A 1 -34.25 70.19 14.50
C LEU A 1 -35.19 71.39 14.68
N PHE A 2 -35.42 71.87 15.91
CA PHE A 2 -36.22 73.07 16.15
C PHE A 2 -35.27 74.19 16.61
N ILE A 3 -35.21 75.28 15.85
CA ILE A 3 -34.32 76.41 16.11
C ILE A 3 -35.17 77.67 16.22
N ILE A 4 -34.92 78.48 17.24
CA ILE A 4 -35.55 79.79 17.45
C ILE A 4 -34.42 80.81 17.44
N SER A 5 -34.39 81.69 16.44
CA SER A 5 -33.35 82.71 16.26
C SER A 5 -33.89 83.90 15.46
N ASP A 6 -33.12 84.97 15.32
CA ASP A 6 -33.40 86.08 14.42
C ASP A 6 -33.37 85.65 12.93
N THR A 7 -34.02 86.43 12.05
CA THR A 7 -34.23 86.05 10.65
C THR A 7 -32.91 85.85 9.89
N ASP A 8 -31.89 86.67 10.16
CA ASP A 8 -30.61 86.61 9.45
C ASP A 8 -29.81 85.35 9.84
N THR A 9 -29.82 84.98 11.11
CA THR A 9 -29.21 83.72 11.57
C THR A 9 -30.00 82.49 11.12
N LEU A 10 -31.32 82.59 10.97
CA LEU A 10 -32.15 81.52 10.39
C LEU A 10 -31.77 81.24 8.93
N GLU A 11 -31.49 82.26 8.13
CA GLU A 11 -31.00 82.08 6.76
C GLU A 11 -29.60 81.42 6.73
N MET A 12 -28.70 81.87 7.61
CA MET A 12 -27.36 81.27 7.72
C MET A 12 -27.43 79.80 8.14
N ILE A 13 -28.26 79.46 9.14
CA ILE A 13 -28.44 78.08 9.60
C ILE A 13 -29.16 77.24 8.55
N SER A 14 -30.15 77.80 7.84
CA SER A 14 -30.82 77.13 6.72
C SER A 14 -29.82 76.77 5.61
N SER A 15 -28.89 77.68 5.28
CA SER A 15 -27.83 77.41 4.30
C SER A 15 -26.83 76.34 4.76
N MET A 16 -26.48 76.32 6.05
CA MET A 16 -25.62 75.27 6.62
C MET A 16 -26.34 73.92 6.65
N ILE A 17 -27.64 73.89 6.96
CA ILE A 17 -28.45 72.68 6.92
C ILE A 17 -28.54 72.17 5.48
N ALA A 18 -28.82 73.04 4.51
CA ALA A 18 -28.85 72.66 3.09
C ALA A 18 -27.49 72.14 2.57
N ALA A 19 -26.38 72.64 3.12
CA ALA A 19 -25.03 72.14 2.81
C ALA A 19 -24.68 70.81 3.53
N LEU A 20 -25.36 70.49 4.64
CA LEU A 20 -25.20 69.22 5.36
C LEU A 20 -26.19 68.15 4.89
N ASP A 21 -27.36 68.56 4.40
CA ASP A 21 -28.47 67.71 3.94
C ASP A 21 -28.21 67.25 2.51
N ILE A 22 -27.05 66.62 2.32
CA ILE A 22 -26.68 65.93 1.10
C ILE A 22 -27.08 64.48 1.31
N GLU A 23 -27.95 63.94 0.46
CA GLU A 23 -28.25 62.51 0.48
C GLU A 23 -26.94 61.73 0.34
N MET A 24 -26.61 60.90 1.33
CA MET A 24 -25.46 60.01 1.24
C MET A 24 -25.64 59.16 -0.02
N PRO A 25 -24.63 59.08 -0.92
CA PRO A 25 -24.74 58.27 -2.13
C PRO A 25 -25.12 56.85 -1.74
N THR A 26 -26.28 56.40 -2.21
CA THR A 26 -26.83 55.06 -2.02
C THR A 26 -25.90 54.06 -2.72
N GLY A 27 -24.91 53.57 -1.96
CA GLY A 27 -23.83 52.71 -2.45
C GLY A 27 -22.62 52.61 -1.53
N THR A 28 -22.47 53.52 -0.56
CA THR A 28 -21.40 53.47 0.46
C THR A 28 -21.83 52.75 1.74
N GLY A 29 -22.56 51.64 1.61
CA GLY A 29 -22.74 50.74 2.75
C GLY A 29 -21.37 50.26 3.21
N LYS A 30 -21.09 50.34 4.52
CA LYS A 30 -19.87 49.78 5.14
C LYS A 30 -19.74 48.27 4.89
N ILE A 31 -20.80 47.62 4.40
CA ILE A 31 -20.93 46.17 4.20
C ILE A 31 -20.82 45.85 2.71
N ARG A 32 -19.94 44.91 2.36
CA ARG A 32 -19.78 44.38 1.00
C ARG A 32 -19.73 42.85 1.05
N VAL A 33 -20.31 42.21 0.04
CA VAL A 33 -20.28 40.75 -0.13
C VAL A 33 -19.37 40.42 -1.30
N LEU A 34 -18.45 39.48 -1.09
CA LEU A 34 -17.48 39.04 -2.10
C LEU A 34 -17.52 37.52 -2.20
N HIS A 35 -17.81 37.00 -3.39
CA HIS A 35 -17.88 35.56 -3.65
C HIS A 35 -16.49 35.04 -4.01
N LEU A 36 -16.04 33.97 -3.36
CA LEU A 36 -14.77 33.33 -3.64
C LEU A 36 -14.93 32.27 -4.74
N LYS A 37 -13.90 32.09 -5.57
CA LYS A 37 -13.93 31.16 -6.70
C LYS A 37 -13.28 29.81 -6.40
N TYR A 38 -12.20 29.80 -5.63
CA TYR A 38 -11.35 28.64 -5.40
C TYR A 38 -11.11 28.35 -3.91
N ALA A 39 -10.94 29.40 -3.11
CA ALA A 39 -10.70 29.25 -1.67
C ALA A 39 -12.01 29.12 -0.87
N ASP A 40 -11.94 28.39 0.25
CA ASP A 40 -13.07 28.26 1.18
C ASP A 40 -13.22 29.54 2.04
N ALA A 41 -14.43 30.07 2.10
CA ALA A 41 -14.73 31.31 2.81
C ALA A 41 -14.37 31.26 4.30
N ASP A 42 -14.60 30.13 4.98
CA ASP A 42 -14.26 29.97 6.40
C ASP A 42 -12.75 30.08 6.65
N ASN A 43 -11.96 29.40 5.82
CA ASN A 43 -10.50 29.43 5.90
C ASN A 43 -9.97 30.84 5.66
N VAL A 44 -10.44 31.52 4.60
CA VAL A 44 -10.01 32.89 4.29
C VAL A 44 -10.45 33.89 5.36
N ALA A 45 -11.68 33.79 5.87
CA ALA A 45 -12.17 34.68 6.93
C ALA A 45 -11.36 34.55 8.22
N SER A 46 -10.95 33.32 8.59
CA SER A 46 -10.12 33.09 9.77
C SER A 46 -8.74 33.74 9.66
N VAL A 47 -8.12 33.65 8.48
CA VAL A 47 -6.83 34.28 8.17
C VAL A 47 -6.94 35.80 8.19
N LEU A 48 -7.94 36.36 7.49
CA LEU A 48 -8.15 37.81 7.42
C LEU A 48 -8.51 38.42 8.79
N THR A 49 -9.28 37.72 9.61
CA THR A 49 -9.61 38.14 10.98
C THR A 49 -8.37 38.14 11.89
N SER A 50 -7.47 37.19 11.69
CA SER A 50 -6.20 37.13 12.43
C SER A 50 -5.29 38.30 12.07
N ILE A 51 -5.24 38.66 10.77
CA ILE A 51 -4.50 39.82 10.27
C ILE A 51 -5.10 41.14 10.80
N SER A 52 -6.43 41.30 10.75
CA SER A 52 -7.09 42.53 11.19
C SER A 52 -6.92 42.80 12.70
N LYS A 53 -6.97 41.74 13.52
CA LYS A 53 -6.70 41.82 14.97
C LYS A 53 -5.23 42.15 15.29
N ALA A 54 -4.29 41.57 14.55
CA ALA A 54 -2.86 41.84 14.71
C ALA A 54 -2.52 43.31 14.38
N VAL A 55 -3.19 43.88 13.38
CA VAL A 55 -3.02 45.29 12.97
C VAL A 55 -3.70 46.26 13.94
N GLY A 56 -4.87 45.91 14.50
CA GLY A 56 -5.64 46.78 15.40
C GLY A 56 -5.06 46.98 16.82
N THR A 57 -3.93 46.35 17.15
CA THR A 57 -3.31 46.42 18.49
C THR A 57 -2.08 47.33 18.53
N LYS A 58 -2.31 48.66 18.44
CA LYS A 58 -1.41 49.65 19.07
C LYS A 58 -2.13 50.39 20.18
N THR A 59 -1.67 50.11 21.39
CA THR A 59 -2.09 50.64 22.68
C THR A 59 -2.13 52.17 22.67
N ARG A 60 -3.27 52.73 23.06
CA ARG A 60 -3.48 54.16 23.33
C ARG A 60 -2.62 54.56 24.55
N PRO A 61 -1.64 55.48 24.45
CA PRO A 61 -0.88 55.92 25.61
C PRO A 61 -1.74 56.89 26.42
N GLY A 62 -2.16 56.50 27.62
CA GLY A 62 -2.80 57.42 28.57
C GLY A 62 -3.77 56.79 29.55
N GLN A 63 -3.27 55.94 30.46
CA GLN A 63 -3.84 55.84 31.81
C GLN A 63 -2.75 55.29 32.77
N PRO A 64 -2.51 55.93 33.94
CA PRO A 64 -1.39 55.57 34.80
C PRO A 64 -1.71 54.34 35.65
N ASP A 65 -0.97 53.25 35.41
CA ASP A 65 -0.97 52.07 36.28
C ASP A 65 -0.20 52.33 37.56
N LYS A 66 -0.79 51.91 38.67
CA LYS A 66 -0.23 51.95 40.02
C LYS A 66 1.01 51.07 40.12
N ALA A 67 2.00 51.62 40.79
CA ALA A 67 3.29 51.03 41.10
C ALA A 67 3.19 49.73 41.93
N ALA A 68 3.97 48.73 41.53
CA ALA A 68 4.64 47.80 42.44
C ALA A 68 6.05 47.45 41.89
N SER A 69 7.04 47.76 42.71
CA SER A 69 8.47 47.39 42.77
C SER A 69 8.80 45.91 42.42
N ALA A 70 10.00 45.45 42.00
CA ALA A 70 11.33 46.02 41.74
C ALA A 70 12.23 44.94 41.04
N ALA A 71 13.00 45.36 40.01
CA ALA A 71 14.38 45.04 39.56
C ALA A 71 15.05 43.62 39.68
N PRO A 72 16.16 43.31 38.92
CA PRO A 72 16.56 43.68 37.55
C PRO A 72 17.27 42.56 36.70
N ALA A 73 17.54 42.88 35.42
CA ALA A 73 18.53 42.30 34.47
C ALA A 73 18.23 40.91 33.84
N ALA A 74 18.42 40.64 32.54
CA ALA A 74 19.38 41.18 31.57
C ALA A 74 18.81 41.29 30.14
N ALA A 75 19.42 42.21 29.38
CA ALA A 75 19.10 42.55 28.01
C ALA A 75 19.67 41.57 26.98
N GLN A 76 18.91 41.30 25.90
CA GLN A 76 19.45 41.24 24.54
C GLN A 76 18.46 41.88 23.56
N THR A 77 18.86 43.04 23.06
CA THR A 77 18.20 43.81 22.02
C THR A 77 18.68 43.29 20.66
N GLN A 78 17.78 42.71 19.86
CA GLN A 78 17.97 42.61 18.40
C GLN A 78 16.85 43.38 17.70
N THR A 79 17.24 44.58 17.28
CA THR A 79 16.52 45.44 16.34
C THR A 79 16.49 44.80 14.95
N ASN A 80 15.44 44.05 14.63
CA ASN A 80 15.03 43.85 13.25
C ASN A 80 14.05 44.95 12.87
N ARG A 81 14.59 46.02 12.30
CA ARG A 81 13.84 47.10 11.66
C ARG A 81 13.47 46.63 10.25
N SER A 82 12.49 45.73 10.14
CA SER A 82 11.74 45.62 8.89
C SER A 82 10.86 46.85 8.79
N THR A 83 11.09 47.65 7.75
CA THR A 83 10.27 48.78 7.34
C THR A 83 8.91 48.26 6.87
N GLN A 84 8.08 47.76 7.78
CA GLN A 84 6.67 47.51 7.51
C GLN A 84 5.98 48.87 7.53
N VAL A 85 5.50 49.29 6.36
CA VAL A 85 4.45 50.31 6.27
C VAL A 85 3.30 49.80 7.14
N PRO A 86 2.95 50.47 8.25
CA PRO A 86 1.80 50.05 9.03
C PRO A 86 0.57 50.30 8.16
N VAL A 87 -0.01 49.23 7.63
CA VAL A 87 -1.41 49.24 7.16
C VAL A 87 -2.21 49.59 8.41
N ASN A 88 -2.72 50.80 8.50
CA ASN A 88 -3.47 51.26 9.66
C ASN A 88 -4.92 51.33 9.23
N PHE A 89 -5.74 50.36 9.65
CA PHE A 89 -7.16 50.37 9.37
C PHE A 89 -7.81 51.54 10.12
N GLU A 90 -8.64 52.34 9.44
CA GLU A 90 -9.23 53.55 10.00
C GLU A 90 -10.39 53.22 10.97
N GLU A 91 -11.06 52.09 10.76
CA GLU A 91 -12.20 51.62 11.54
C GLU A 91 -12.07 50.11 11.87
N PRO A 92 -12.77 49.60 12.90
CA PRO A 92 -12.81 48.17 13.18
C PRO A 92 -13.39 47.39 12.00
N VAL A 93 -12.56 46.59 11.35
CA VAL A 93 -12.93 45.70 10.24
C VAL A 93 -13.57 44.43 10.81
N HIS A 94 -14.79 44.13 10.38
CA HIS A 94 -15.49 42.88 10.73
C HIS A 94 -15.63 42.00 9.48
N ILE A 95 -15.19 40.74 9.57
CA ILE A 95 -15.18 39.81 8.44
C ILE A 95 -15.89 38.55 8.91
N THR A 96 -16.92 38.13 8.17
CA THR A 96 -17.66 36.90 8.42
C THR A 96 -17.80 36.12 7.12
N ALA A 97 -17.59 34.81 7.18
CA ALA A 97 -17.87 33.91 6.09
C ALA A 97 -19.34 33.46 6.11
N ASP A 98 -19.92 33.29 4.93
CA ASP A 98 -21.11 32.50 4.70
C ASP A 98 -20.73 31.23 3.93
N ALA A 99 -20.71 30.10 4.63
CA ALA A 99 -20.34 28.81 4.08
C ALA A 99 -21.33 28.31 3.00
N ALA A 100 -22.62 28.67 3.09
CA ALA A 100 -23.62 28.18 2.17
C ALA A 100 -23.46 28.75 0.75
N THR A 101 -22.95 29.98 0.64
CA THR A 101 -22.75 30.69 -0.64
C THR A 101 -21.27 30.89 -0.99
N ASN A 102 -20.35 30.28 -0.23
CA ASN A 102 -18.89 30.47 -0.31
C ASN A 102 -18.49 31.96 -0.48
N SER A 103 -19.03 32.81 0.40
CA SER A 103 -18.91 34.26 0.29
C SER A 103 -18.40 34.90 1.57
N LEU A 104 -17.64 35.99 1.43
CA LEU A 104 -17.16 36.81 2.53
C LEU A 104 -18.04 38.07 2.64
N VAL A 105 -18.61 38.28 3.82
CA VAL A 105 -19.28 39.53 4.21
C VAL A 105 -18.27 40.37 4.97
N ILE A 106 -17.86 41.49 4.36
CA ILE A 106 -16.81 42.37 4.85
C ILE A 106 -17.43 43.70 5.24
N ILE A 107 -17.24 44.09 6.50
CA ILE A 107 -17.65 45.39 7.04
C ILE A 107 -16.38 46.22 7.29
N ALA A 108 -16.11 47.19 6.43
CA ALA A 108 -14.87 47.98 6.47
C ALA A 108 -15.04 49.38 5.85
N ALA A 109 -14.12 50.29 6.16
CA ALA A 109 -14.03 51.57 5.48
C ALA A 109 -13.65 51.37 3.99
N PRO A 110 -14.01 52.30 3.08
CA PRO A 110 -13.78 52.11 1.64
C PRO A 110 -12.32 51.87 1.24
N GLN A 111 -11.36 52.49 1.92
CA GLN A 111 -9.92 52.31 1.63
C GLN A 111 -9.40 50.95 2.13
N ASP A 112 -9.85 50.53 3.31
CA ASP A 112 -9.51 49.24 3.89
C ASP A 112 -10.04 48.09 3.03
N PHE A 113 -11.25 48.26 2.47
CA PHE A 113 -11.83 47.29 1.54
C PHE A 113 -11.00 47.11 0.27
N ILE A 114 -10.41 48.18 -0.29
CA ILE A 114 -9.55 48.08 -1.48
C ILE A 114 -8.30 47.26 -1.16
N THR A 115 -7.72 47.47 0.02
CA THR A 115 -6.57 46.70 0.50
C THR A 115 -6.92 45.23 0.71
N LEU A 116 -8.03 44.94 1.39
CA LEU A 116 -8.52 43.57 1.60
C LEU A 116 -8.84 42.88 0.28
N LYS A 117 -9.41 43.60 -0.68
CA LYS A 117 -9.68 43.05 -2.02
C LYS A 117 -8.41 42.60 -2.73
N GLY A 118 -7.30 43.34 -2.57
CA GLY A 118 -5.99 42.96 -3.10
C GLY A 118 -5.49 41.65 -2.48
N VAL A 119 -5.53 41.55 -1.14
CA VAL A 119 -5.11 40.34 -0.41
C VAL A 119 -6.00 39.14 -0.75
N ILE A 120 -7.32 39.32 -0.83
CA ILE A 120 -8.26 38.26 -1.20
C ILE A 120 -7.96 37.74 -2.62
N ALA A 121 -7.61 38.62 -3.55
CA ALA A 121 -7.26 38.21 -4.91
C ALA A 121 -5.97 37.36 -4.97
N GLU A 122 -5.03 37.56 -4.04
CA GLU A 122 -3.82 36.72 -3.91
C GLU A 122 -4.10 35.38 -3.21
N LEU A 123 -5.10 35.32 -2.31
CA LEU A 123 -5.50 34.10 -1.61
C LEU A 123 -6.46 33.22 -2.42
N ASP A 124 -7.32 33.82 -3.24
CA ASP A 124 -8.31 33.11 -4.07
C ASP A 124 -7.69 32.67 -5.41
N VAL A 125 -6.69 31.79 -5.32
CA VAL A 125 -6.01 31.20 -6.47
C VAL A 125 -6.34 29.72 -6.62
N ARG A 126 -6.31 29.22 -7.87
CA ARG A 126 -6.47 27.78 -8.13
C ARG A 126 -5.30 27.02 -7.51
N ARG A 127 -5.59 26.11 -6.59
CA ARG A 127 -4.59 25.21 -6.01
C ARG A 127 -4.14 24.16 -7.04
N PRO A 128 -2.83 23.91 -7.19
CA PRO A 128 -2.34 22.79 -7.98
C PRO A 128 -2.74 21.45 -7.34
N GLN A 129 -2.76 20.42 -8.17
CA GLN A 129 -3.01 19.03 -7.77
C GLN A 129 -1.75 18.19 -7.98
N VAL A 130 -1.67 17.05 -7.29
CA VAL A 130 -0.58 16.09 -7.43
C VAL A 130 -1.18 14.71 -7.63
N LEU A 131 -0.82 14.09 -8.75
CA LEU A 131 -1.00 12.66 -8.97
C LEU A 131 0.22 11.94 -8.39
N VAL A 132 0.01 10.99 -7.50
CA VAL A 132 1.07 10.17 -6.95
C VAL A 132 0.90 8.75 -7.43
N GLU A 133 1.94 8.20 -8.04
CA GLU A 133 2.02 6.82 -8.49
C GLU A 133 3.03 6.10 -7.63
N ALA A 134 2.61 4.99 -7.01
CA ALA A 134 3.53 4.09 -6.34
C ALA A 134 3.63 2.80 -7.14
N LEU A 135 4.86 2.30 -7.30
CA LEU A 135 5.15 1.04 -7.98
C LEU A 135 5.80 0.12 -6.95
N ILE A 136 5.14 -0.99 -6.64
CA ILE A 136 5.67 -2.02 -5.75
C ILE A 136 6.03 -3.23 -6.60
N MET A 137 7.28 -3.65 -6.49
CA MET A 137 7.81 -4.85 -7.14
C MET A 137 8.29 -5.82 -6.08
N GLU A 138 7.78 -7.04 -6.10
CA GLU A 138 8.25 -8.14 -5.26
C GLU A 138 8.58 -9.35 -6.11
N MET A 139 9.81 -9.83 -5.96
CA MET A 139 10.30 -11.05 -6.59
C MET A 139 10.65 -12.07 -5.52
N GLY A 140 10.01 -13.23 -5.56
CA GLY A 140 10.26 -14.38 -4.71
C GLY A 140 10.90 -15.51 -5.50
N TYR A 141 11.92 -16.16 -4.92
CA TYR A 141 12.55 -17.36 -5.46
C TYR A 141 12.74 -18.38 -4.35
N GLN A 142 12.10 -19.53 -4.49
CA GLN A 142 12.18 -20.65 -3.56
C GLN A 142 12.77 -21.87 -4.26
N ARG A 143 13.77 -22.49 -3.64
CA ARG A 143 14.36 -23.74 -4.10
C ARG A 143 14.64 -24.67 -2.93
N SER A 144 14.06 -25.86 -2.95
CA SER A 144 14.42 -26.93 -2.03
C SER A 144 15.02 -28.12 -2.78
N LEU A 145 16.02 -28.77 -2.16
CA LEU A 145 16.62 -30.01 -2.63
C LEU A 145 16.77 -30.96 -1.45
N GLU A 146 16.13 -32.11 -1.54
CA GLU A 146 16.21 -33.20 -0.58
C GLU A 146 16.86 -34.41 -1.25
N LEU A 147 17.94 -34.92 -0.64
CA LEU A 147 18.66 -36.10 -1.09
C LEU A 147 19.03 -36.94 0.13
N GLY A 148 18.59 -38.19 0.17
CA GLY A 148 18.93 -39.08 1.28
C GLY A 148 18.77 -40.55 0.96
N VAL A 149 19.51 -41.36 1.70
CA VAL A 149 19.38 -42.81 1.69
C VAL A 149 19.13 -43.29 3.11
N GLU A 150 18.10 -44.11 3.27
CA GLU A 150 17.77 -44.76 4.54
C GLU A 150 17.82 -46.28 4.38
N TRP A 151 18.37 -46.95 5.38
CA TRP A 151 18.54 -48.40 5.41
C TRP A 151 17.64 -49.00 6.48
N ARG A 152 17.03 -50.16 6.17
CA ARG A 152 16.26 -50.98 7.09
C ARG A 152 16.77 -52.41 7.03
N THR A 153 16.98 -53.04 8.18
CA THR A 153 17.19 -54.49 8.23
C THR A 153 16.10 -55.17 9.05
N THR A 154 15.63 -56.30 8.53
CA THR A 154 14.52 -57.09 9.06
C THR A 154 14.96 -58.54 9.21
N THR A 155 14.59 -59.20 10.30
CA THR A 155 14.77 -60.64 10.47
C THR A 155 13.44 -61.35 10.31
N ASP A 156 13.43 -62.38 9.44
CA ASP A 156 12.36 -63.27 8.99
C ASP A 156 10.89 -62.78 8.95
N TYR A 157 10.32 -63.00 7.75
CA TYR A 157 8.92 -62.87 7.39
C TYR A 157 8.28 -64.28 7.44
N SER A 158 7.97 -64.77 8.64
CA SER A 158 7.15 -65.97 8.81
C SER A 158 5.79 -65.57 9.38
N GLY A 159 4.80 -65.44 8.50
CA GLY A 159 3.37 -65.37 8.83
C GLY A 159 2.97 -64.25 9.80
N ASP A 160 2.54 -63.12 9.25
CA ASP A 160 1.89 -61.98 9.92
C ASP A 160 2.73 -61.02 10.77
N ASN A 161 4.03 -61.24 11.05
CA ASN A 161 4.81 -60.27 11.83
C ASN A 161 6.25 -60.05 11.31
N THR A 162 6.55 -58.84 10.82
CA THR A 162 7.90 -58.41 10.39
C THR A 162 8.65 -57.79 11.56
N THR A 163 9.77 -58.38 11.99
CA THR A 163 10.59 -57.83 13.09
C THR A 163 11.75 -57.00 12.53
N VAL A 164 11.78 -55.71 12.85
CA VAL A 164 12.88 -54.79 12.48
C VAL A 164 14.01 -54.92 13.49
N VAL A 165 15.23 -55.16 13.02
CA VAL A 165 16.42 -55.34 13.89
C VAL A 165 17.28 -54.07 13.91
N GLY A 166 17.25 -53.26 12.85
CA GLY A 166 17.99 -52.00 12.79
C GLY A 166 17.50 -51.12 11.64
N ALA A 167 17.58 -49.81 11.82
CA ALA A 167 17.16 -48.84 10.83
C ALA A 167 17.89 -47.50 11.02
N THR A 168 18.20 -46.82 9.92
CA THR A 168 18.51 -45.38 9.96
C THR A 168 17.22 -44.61 9.80
N ASN A 169 16.86 -43.78 10.77
CA ASN A 169 15.63 -42.99 10.71
C ASN A 169 15.96 -41.52 10.51
N PHE A 170 15.86 -41.04 9.27
CA PHE A 170 15.99 -39.63 8.92
C PHE A 170 14.62 -39.00 8.58
N GLY A 171 13.52 -39.69 8.88
CA GLY A 171 12.14 -39.20 8.76
C GLY A 171 11.26 -39.94 7.74
N GLU A 172 11.82 -40.81 6.89
CA GLU A 172 11.07 -41.39 5.76
C GLU A 172 10.87 -42.92 5.84
N ILE A 173 11.57 -43.61 6.75
CA ILE A 173 11.68 -45.07 6.76
C ILE A 173 10.37 -45.77 7.16
N SER A 174 9.46 -45.05 7.82
CA SER A 174 8.10 -45.52 8.10
C SER A 174 7.30 -45.75 6.81
N SER A 175 7.56 -44.95 5.78
CA SER A 175 6.90 -45.00 4.47
C SER A 175 7.29 -46.24 3.66
N LEU A 176 8.36 -46.94 4.03
CA LEU A 176 8.80 -48.16 3.34
C LEU A 176 7.78 -49.31 3.46
N SER A 177 7.04 -49.35 4.57
CA SER A 177 6.01 -50.37 4.84
C SER A 177 4.71 -50.07 4.10
N SER A 178 4.35 -48.78 3.95
CA SER A 178 3.22 -48.35 3.12
C SER A 178 3.52 -48.51 1.63
N LEU A 179 4.76 -48.27 1.19
CA LEU A 179 5.19 -48.51 -0.20
C LEU A 179 5.03 -49.97 -0.65
N ALA A 180 5.31 -50.92 0.25
CA ALA A 180 5.19 -52.35 -0.03
C ALA A 180 3.75 -52.79 -0.33
N THR A 181 2.75 -52.01 0.09
CA THR A 181 1.32 -52.30 -0.11
C THR A 181 0.65 -51.34 -1.09
N ASN A 182 1.16 -50.11 -1.22
CA ASN A 182 0.70 -49.12 -2.17
C ASN A 182 1.88 -48.21 -2.59
N PRO A 183 2.42 -48.34 -3.82
CA PRO A 183 3.56 -47.55 -4.28
C PRO A 183 3.28 -46.05 -4.40
N LEU A 184 2.00 -45.62 -4.40
CA LEU A 184 1.61 -44.21 -4.39
C LEU A 184 1.51 -43.62 -2.97
N ALA A 185 1.63 -44.42 -1.91
CA ALA A 185 1.56 -43.98 -0.51
C ALA A 185 2.92 -43.47 0.03
N GLY A 186 3.85 -43.13 -0.86
CA GLY A 186 5.19 -42.63 -0.54
C GLY A 186 5.27 -41.14 -0.27
N PRO A 187 6.37 -40.67 0.33
CA PRO A 187 6.64 -39.24 0.47
C PRO A 187 6.84 -38.60 -0.90
N SER A 188 6.56 -37.31 -1.10
CA SER A 188 6.76 -36.68 -2.41
C SER A 188 8.21 -36.79 -2.91
N GLY A 189 8.41 -37.05 -4.21
CA GLY A 189 9.74 -37.14 -4.85
C GLY A 189 9.94 -38.40 -5.71
N LEU A 190 11.18 -38.63 -6.13
CA LEU A 190 11.61 -39.95 -6.61
C LEU A 190 12.02 -40.77 -5.40
N PHE A 191 11.41 -41.94 -5.24
CA PHE A 191 11.76 -42.90 -4.20
C PHE A 191 12.01 -44.27 -4.81
N LEU A 192 13.16 -44.85 -4.49
CA LEU A 192 13.51 -46.22 -4.85
C LEU A 192 13.59 -47.03 -3.57
N ALA A 193 12.72 -48.03 -3.44
CA ALA A 193 12.67 -48.93 -2.31
C ALA A 193 13.06 -50.35 -2.77
N ALA A 194 14.06 -50.94 -2.12
CA ALA A 194 14.33 -52.37 -2.21
C ALA A 194 13.97 -52.99 -0.86
N ILE A 195 13.12 -54.02 -0.86
CA ILE A 195 12.81 -54.86 0.30
C ILE A 195 12.72 -56.27 -0.27
N ASP A 196 13.65 -57.18 0.06
CA ASP A 196 13.55 -58.53 -0.50
C ASP A 196 14.05 -59.66 0.41
N GLY A 197 13.18 -60.14 1.30
CA GLY A 197 13.27 -61.49 1.87
C GLY A 197 14.59 -61.86 2.57
N THR A 198 14.71 -63.13 2.95
CA THR A 198 15.97 -63.65 3.51
C THR A 198 16.86 -64.19 2.39
N VAL A 199 18.15 -63.85 2.46
CA VAL A 199 19.14 -64.32 1.48
C VAL A 199 19.86 -65.53 2.08
N GLU A 200 19.69 -66.71 1.48
CA GLU A 200 20.37 -67.93 1.93
C GLU A 200 21.65 -68.16 1.11
N VAL A 201 22.82 -68.10 1.78
CA VAL A 201 24.12 -68.41 1.15
C VAL A 201 24.81 -69.49 1.96
N GLY A 202 24.95 -70.68 1.37
CA GLY A 202 25.66 -71.80 2.01
C GLY A 202 24.96 -72.40 3.24
N GLY A 203 23.62 -72.37 3.30
CA GLY A 203 22.83 -72.88 4.43
C GLY A 203 22.74 -71.91 5.62
N VAL A 204 23.20 -70.67 5.45
CA VAL A 204 23.08 -69.60 6.43
C VAL A 204 22.12 -68.53 5.90
N THR A 205 21.05 -68.29 6.64
CA THR A 205 20.03 -67.28 6.34
C THR A 205 20.49 -65.92 6.83
N PHE A 206 20.66 -64.96 5.91
CA PHE A 206 20.98 -63.57 6.23
C PHE A 206 19.72 -62.69 6.20
N PRO A 207 19.54 -61.78 7.18
CA PRO A 207 18.44 -60.82 7.18
C PRO A 207 18.55 -59.86 5.98
N ASN A 208 17.40 -59.45 5.41
CA ASN A 208 17.40 -58.49 4.30
C ASN A 208 17.99 -57.15 4.72
N ILE A 209 18.60 -56.47 3.75
CA ILE A 209 18.89 -55.04 3.84
C ILE A 209 18.03 -54.32 2.80
N GLY A 210 17.01 -53.63 3.29
CA GLY A 210 16.21 -52.74 2.48
C GLY A 210 16.82 -51.34 2.45
N ALA A 211 16.67 -50.66 1.31
CA ALA A 211 17.16 -49.31 1.11
C ALA A 211 16.06 -48.43 0.52
N LEU A 212 15.92 -47.21 1.03
CA LEU A 212 15.05 -46.17 0.50
C LEU A 212 15.92 -44.99 0.05
N VAL A 213 15.95 -44.72 -1.24
CA VAL A 213 16.62 -43.54 -1.80
C VAL A 213 15.57 -42.49 -2.10
N LYS A 214 15.65 -41.30 -1.49
CA LYS A 214 14.77 -40.16 -1.76
C LYS A 214 15.53 -39.07 -2.50
N ALA A 215 14.97 -38.58 -3.60
CA ALA A 215 15.44 -37.41 -4.31
C ALA A 215 14.26 -36.51 -4.71
N LEU A 216 14.26 -35.26 -4.25
CA LEU A 216 13.22 -34.29 -4.57
C LEU A 216 13.85 -32.91 -4.74
N GLN A 217 13.50 -32.23 -5.82
CA GLN A 217 13.81 -30.82 -6.01
C GLN A 217 12.51 -30.05 -6.25
N LYS A 218 12.25 -29.02 -5.44
CA LYS A 218 11.17 -28.06 -5.68
C LYS A 218 11.75 -26.71 -6.09
N LYS A 219 11.08 -26.04 -7.01
CA LYS A 219 11.36 -24.66 -7.42
C LYS A 219 10.03 -23.90 -7.47
N GLY A 220 10.02 -22.68 -6.97
CA GLY A 220 8.89 -21.77 -7.04
C GLY A 220 9.41 -20.37 -7.30
N ASP A 221 8.82 -19.70 -8.29
CA ASP A 221 9.12 -18.33 -8.66
C ASP A 221 7.83 -17.53 -8.51
N VAL A 222 7.93 -16.35 -7.89
CA VAL A 222 6.80 -15.45 -7.63
C VAL A 222 7.20 -14.05 -8.09
N ASP A 223 6.34 -13.41 -8.86
CA ASP A 223 6.51 -12.02 -9.28
C ASP A 223 5.21 -11.25 -9.02
N VAL A 224 5.31 -10.14 -8.29
CA VAL A 224 4.18 -9.29 -7.92
C VAL A 224 4.50 -7.86 -8.31
N LEU A 225 3.64 -7.30 -9.16
CA LEU A 225 3.67 -5.91 -9.58
C LEU A 225 2.38 -5.23 -9.14
N SER A 226 2.48 -4.09 -8.45
CA SER A 226 1.32 -3.28 -8.07
C SER A 226 1.57 -1.80 -8.32
N THR A 227 0.61 -1.13 -8.97
CA THR A 227 0.72 0.28 -9.40
C THR A 227 -0.43 1.16 -8.90
N PRO A 228 -0.65 1.29 -7.57
CA PRO A 228 -1.62 2.25 -7.05
C PRO A 228 -1.29 3.68 -7.45
N HIS A 229 -2.32 4.42 -7.84
CA HIS A 229 -2.22 5.84 -8.15
C HIS A 229 -3.43 6.60 -7.62
N LEU A 230 -3.21 7.84 -7.18
CA LEU A 230 -4.27 8.69 -6.63
C LEU A 230 -3.95 10.17 -6.83
N LEU A 231 -4.97 10.95 -7.15
CA LEU A 231 -4.88 12.40 -7.36
C LEU A 231 -5.42 13.14 -6.13
N THR A 232 -4.72 14.18 -5.69
CA THR A 232 -5.18 15.06 -4.61
C THR A 232 -4.75 16.51 -4.81
N THR A 233 -5.33 17.44 -4.07
CA THR A 233 -4.90 18.85 -4.06
C THR A 233 -3.70 19.07 -3.14
N ASP A 234 -2.93 20.11 -3.40
CA ASP A 234 -1.82 20.52 -2.53
C ASP A 234 -2.28 20.73 -1.08
N ASN A 235 -1.50 20.20 -0.13
CA ASN A 235 -1.76 20.16 1.32
C ASN A 235 -3.00 19.38 1.77
N GLU A 236 -3.63 18.58 0.90
CA GLU A 236 -4.78 17.74 1.25
C GLU A 236 -4.37 16.27 1.33
N GLU A 237 -4.76 15.59 2.41
CA GLU A 237 -4.52 14.15 2.56
C GLU A 237 -5.46 13.36 1.64
N ALA A 238 -4.88 12.38 0.94
CA ALA A 238 -5.65 11.44 0.14
C ALA A 238 -5.30 10.01 0.51
N GLU A 239 -6.30 9.15 0.45
CA GLU A 239 -6.22 7.75 0.83
C GLU A 239 -6.98 6.87 -0.17
N ILE A 240 -6.37 5.76 -0.56
CA ILE A 240 -7.00 4.67 -1.30
C ILE A 240 -6.76 3.36 -0.55
N VAL A 241 -7.85 2.64 -0.30
CA VAL A 241 -7.84 1.32 0.35
C VAL A 241 -8.49 0.31 -0.59
N VAL A 242 -7.75 -0.75 -0.91
CA VAL A 242 -8.23 -1.88 -1.71
C VAL A 242 -7.96 -3.14 -0.90
N SER A 243 -9.00 -3.66 -0.27
CA SER A 243 -8.86 -4.77 0.68
C SER A 243 -10.03 -5.75 0.63
N ASP A 244 -9.71 -7.00 0.90
CA ASP A 244 -10.67 -8.04 1.20
C ASP A 244 -10.90 -8.11 2.72
N ASN A 245 -12.16 -8.26 3.13
CA ASN A 245 -12.50 -8.38 4.54
C ASN A 245 -12.61 -9.85 4.94
N ILE A 246 -11.67 -10.31 5.77
CA ILE A 246 -11.49 -11.73 6.09
C ILE A 246 -11.81 -12.00 7.57
N PRO A 247 -12.57 -13.06 7.89
CA PRO A 247 -12.86 -13.43 9.27
C PRO A 247 -11.67 -14.15 9.92
N PHE A 248 -11.24 -13.66 11.08
CA PHE A 248 -10.24 -14.28 11.95
C PHE A 248 -10.94 -14.83 13.20
N GLN A 249 -10.81 -16.13 13.45
CA GLN A 249 -11.34 -16.74 14.68
C GLN A 249 -10.53 -16.26 15.89
N THR A 250 -11.14 -15.46 16.77
CA THR A 250 -10.49 -14.89 17.97
C THR A 250 -10.73 -15.70 19.23
N SER A 251 -11.81 -16.49 19.28
CA SER A 251 -12.13 -17.33 20.42
C SER A 251 -12.86 -18.59 19.98
N GLU A 252 -12.55 -19.68 20.66
CA GLU A 252 -13.34 -20.92 20.69
C GLU A 252 -13.80 -21.12 22.14
N LYS A 253 -15.11 -21.21 22.38
CA LYS A 253 -15.70 -21.51 23.69
C LYS A 253 -16.62 -22.70 23.54
N PHE A 254 -16.76 -23.53 24.56
CA PHE A 254 -17.74 -24.61 24.54
C PHE A 254 -18.99 -24.18 25.31
N ASP A 255 -20.17 -24.47 24.75
CA ASP A 255 -21.42 -24.33 25.49
C ASP A 255 -21.53 -25.39 26.60
N SER A 256 -22.58 -25.30 27.42
CA SER A 256 -22.83 -26.27 28.51
C SER A 256 -23.06 -27.72 28.01
N ASN A 257 -23.30 -27.91 26.71
CA ASN A 257 -23.49 -29.22 26.07
C ASN A 257 -22.22 -29.71 25.36
N GLY A 258 -21.11 -28.96 25.41
CA GLY A 258 -19.86 -29.30 24.75
C GLY A 258 -19.77 -28.94 23.27
N ASN A 259 -20.70 -28.12 22.73
CA ASN A 259 -20.61 -27.62 21.36
C ASN A 259 -19.66 -26.42 21.26
N PRO A 260 -18.73 -26.38 20.28
CA PRO A 260 -17.86 -25.24 20.08
C PRO A 260 -18.65 -24.04 19.51
N ILE A 261 -18.42 -22.88 20.12
CA ILE A 261 -18.87 -21.54 19.72
C ILE A 261 -17.63 -20.77 19.27
N TYR A 262 -17.60 -20.41 18.00
CA TYR A 262 -16.54 -19.63 17.41
C TYR A 262 -16.91 -18.14 17.37
N THR A 263 -16.00 -17.28 17.83
CA THR A 263 -16.11 -15.83 17.65
C THR A 263 -15.14 -15.39 16.59
N TYR A 264 -15.61 -14.58 15.64
CA TYR A 264 -14.81 -14.07 14.54
C TYR A 264 -14.66 -12.55 14.65
N GLU A 265 -13.47 -12.05 14.32
CA GLU A 265 -13.17 -10.64 14.10
C GLU A 265 -12.82 -10.47 12.63
N TYR A 266 -13.45 -9.48 11.99
CA TYR A 266 -13.23 -9.16 10.58
C TYR A 266 -12.07 -8.19 10.46
N ARG A 267 -11.09 -8.50 9.61
CA ARG A 267 -9.92 -7.64 9.35
C ARG A 267 -9.74 -7.48 7.85
N ASP A 268 -9.45 -6.25 7.46
CA ASP A 268 -9.13 -5.90 6.08
C ASP A 268 -7.70 -6.33 5.74
N VAL A 269 -7.56 -7.12 4.68
CA VAL A 269 -6.29 -7.56 4.11
C VAL A 269 -6.23 -7.07 2.67
N GLY A 270 -5.22 -6.27 2.37
CA GLY A 270 -4.97 -5.73 1.05
C GLY A 270 -4.02 -4.56 1.11
N MET A 271 -4.26 -3.56 0.27
CA MET A 271 -3.39 -2.43 0.07
C MET A 271 -4.01 -1.13 0.59
N THR A 272 -3.21 -0.33 1.28
CA THR A 272 -3.54 1.03 1.70
C THR A 272 -2.43 1.98 1.26
N LEU A 273 -2.76 2.98 0.46
CA LEU A 273 -1.89 4.09 0.11
C LEU A 273 -2.50 5.37 0.65
N ARG A 274 -1.78 6.07 1.53
CA ARG A 274 -2.19 7.37 2.06
C ARG A 274 -1.03 8.36 1.96
N PHE A 275 -1.30 9.56 1.49
CA PHE A 275 -0.29 10.60 1.43
C PHE A 275 -0.86 12.02 1.53
N THR A 276 0.00 12.95 1.92
CA THR A 276 -0.25 14.39 1.87
C THR A 276 0.88 15.05 1.08
N PRO A 277 0.59 15.66 -0.09
CA PRO A 277 1.59 16.39 -0.85
C PRO A 277 1.71 17.84 -0.39
N GLN A 278 2.90 18.38 -0.56
CA GLN A 278 3.21 19.79 -0.44
C GLN A 278 4.14 20.20 -1.59
N ILE A 279 3.68 21.09 -2.46
CA ILE A 279 4.46 21.60 -3.59
C ILE A 279 5.31 22.81 -3.17
N ASN A 280 6.57 22.82 -3.60
CA ASN A 280 7.48 23.95 -3.46
C ASN A 280 7.59 24.73 -4.77
N ASP A 281 8.11 25.97 -4.70
CA ASP A 281 8.27 26.87 -5.86
C ASP A 281 9.22 26.34 -6.96
N GLU A 282 10.06 25.35 -6.67
CA GLU A 282 11.00 24.72 -7.61
C GLU A 282 10.50 23.39 -8.21
N ASP A 283 9.18 23.17 -8.26
CA ASP A 283 8.56 21.92 -8.76
C ASP A 283 8.99 20.66 -7.99
N TYR A 284 9.34 20.81 -6.72
CA TYR A 284 9.53 19.69 -5.80
C TYR A 284 8.25 19.44 -5.02
N VAL A 285 7.88 18.17 -4.92
CA VAL A 285 6.78 17.68 -4.10
C VAL A 285 7.36 16.99 -2.88
N LYS A 286 7.06 17.54 -1.70
CA LYS A 286 7.26 16.87 -0.43
C LYS A 286 6.04 15.99 -0.16
N LEU A 287 6.24 14.69 -0.04
CA LEU A 287 5.19 13.71 0.23
C LEU A 287 5.37 13.14 1.63
N ASN A 288 4.37 13.31 2.50
CA ASN A 288 4.23 12.50 3.70
C ASN A 288 3.42 11.26 3.34
N LEU A 289 4.03 10.09 3.40
CA LEU A 289 3.51 8.85 2.83
C LEU A 289 3.35 7.76 3.90
N PHE A 290 2.24 7.04 3.82
CA PHE A 290 1.99 5.77 4.47
C PHE A 290 1.51 4.76 3.44
N GLN A 291 2.32 3.72 3.20
CA GLN A 291 1.98 2.60 2.33
C GLN A 291 1.92 1.32 3.17
N GLU A 292 0.89 0.52 2.95
CA GLU A 292 0.74 -0.80 3.53
C GLU A 292 0.22 -1.78 2.48
N ILE A 293 0.78 -2.99 2.48
CA ILE A 293 0.34 -4.12 1.66
C ILE A 293 0.27 -5.33 2.57
N SER A 294 -0.85 -6.03 2.51
CA SER A 294 -1.08 -7.26 3.23
C SER A 294 -1.69 -8.30 2.31
N ASP A 295 -1.28 -9.54 2.52
CA ASP A 295 -1.70 -10.68 1.70
C ASP A 295 -1.86 -11.94 2.56
N VAL A 296 -2.76 -12.83 2.17
CA VAL A 296 -3.13 -14.01 2.94
C VAL A 296 -2.20 -15.18 2.61
N LEU A 297 -1.39 -15.59 3.58
CA LEU A 297 -0.71 -16.88 3.54
C LEU A 297 -1.71 -17.96 3.96
N SER A 298 -2.32 -18.61 2.97
CA SER A 298 -3.04 -19.90 2.99
C SER A 298 -3.68 -20.34 4.33
N VAL A 299 -4.96 -20.70 4.30
CA VAL A 299 -5.64 -21.28 5.47
C VAL A 299 -5.00 -22.63 5.84
N SER A 300 -4.37 -22.70 7.01
CA SER A 300 -3.88 -23.97 7.59
C SER A 300 -5.05 -24.91 7.83
N THR A 301 -5.21 -25.96 7.01
CA THR A 301 -6.27 -26.98 7.16
C THR A 301 -5.89 -28.07 8.18
N GLY A 302 -5.17 -27.71 9.25
CA GLY A 302 -4.54 -28.67 10.17
C GLY A 302 -4.60 -28.26 11.64
N GLY A 303 -5.79 -28.28 12.24
CA GLY A 303 -6.00 -28.23 13.70
C GLY A 303 -6.88 -27.07 14.17
N SER A 304 -8.08 -27.41 14.71
CA SER A 304 -9.19 -26.65 15.35
C SER A 304 -9.37 -25.12 15.29
N ALA A 305 -8.52 -24.37 14.60
CA ALA A 305 -8.66 -22.94 14.35
C ALA A 305 -8.35 -22.68 12.88
N ASN A 306 -9.39 -22.46 12.07
CA ASN A 306 -9.28 -21.98 10.69
C ASN A 306 -8.90 -20.49 10.71
N ALA A 307 -7.72 -20.16 11.24
CA ALA A 307 -7.19 -18.80 11.24
C ALA A 307 -6.19 -18.63 10.08
N PRO A 308 -6.51 -17.82 9.06
CA PRO A 308 -5.56 -17.51 8.00
C PRO A 308 -4.32 -16.78 8.57
N SER A 309 -3.13 -17.07 8.02
CA SER A 309 -1.96 -16.24 8.27
C SER A 309 -1.94 -15.09 7.25
N THR A 310 -1.35 -13.95 7.62
CA THR A 310 -1.28 -12.78 6.76
C THR A 310 0.14 -12.22 6.77
N THR A 311 0.69 -11.92 5.61
CA THR A 311 1.92 -11.12 5.50
C THR A 311 1.56 -9.64 5.47
N LYS A 312 2.39 -8.81 6.08
CA LYS A 312 2.20 -7.36 6.12
C LYS A 312 3.53 -6.66 5.85
N ARG A 313 3.52 -5.76 4.85
CA ARG A 313 4.62 -4.89 4.45
C ARG A 313 4.13 -3.46 4.60
N SER A 314 4.86 -2.63 5.36
CA SER A 314 4.45 -1.25 5.60
C SER A 314 5.64 -0.30 5.58
N ALA A 315 5.45 0.88 5.00
CA ALA A 315 6.42 1.95 4.92
C ALA A 315 5.75 3.28 5.30
N LYS A 316 6.33 4.00 6.27
CA LYS A 316 5.91 5.34 6.66
C LYS A 316 7.12 6.27 6.55
N THR A 317 7.07 7.24 5.65
CA THR A 317 8.22 8.11 5.39
C THR A 317 7.79 9.49 4.88
N THR A 318 8.72 10.43 4.88
CA THR A 318 8.56 11.72 4.22
C THR A 318 9.69 11.92 3.24
N VAL A 319 9.36 12.16 1.97
CA VAL A 319 10.31 12.27 0.87
C VAL A 319 10.07 13.54 0.09
N VAL A 320 11.13 14.09 -0.51
CA VAL A 320 11.04 15.26 -1.40
C VAL A 320 11.53 14.83 -2.77
N ILE A 321 10.66 14.95 -3.76
CA ILE A 321 10.87 14.41 -5.10
C ILE A 321 10.56 15.49 -6.10
N LYS A 322 11.33 15.56 -7.18
CA LYS A 322 11.04 16.48 -8.28
C LYS A 322 9.85 15.97 -9.10
N ASP A 323 9.04 16.87 -9.64
CA ASP A 323 7.97 16.52 -10.58
C ASP A 323 8.45 15.58 -11.70
N GLY A 324 7.71 14.49 -11.91
CA GLY A 324 7.98 13.44 -12.89
C GLY A 324 9.18 12.53 -12.58
N ALA A 325 9.92 12.75 -11.48
CA ALA A 325 11.04 11.90 -11.11
C ALA A 325 10.58 10.71 -10.26
N THR A 326 11.12 9.53 -10.54
CA THR A 326 10.89 8.33 -9.72
C THR A 326 11.98 8.19 -8.66
N VAL A 327 11.59 7.95 -7.41
CA VAL A 327 12.50 7.63 -6.31
C VAL A 327 12.20 6.27 -5.70
N VAL A 328 13.21 5.58 -5.19
CA VAL A 328 13.04 4.40 -4.35
C VAL A 328 12.85 4.87 -2.91
N ILE A 329 11.69 4.56 -2.32
CA ILE A 329 11.39 4.94 -0.92
C ILE A 329 11.78 3.86 0.08
N GLY A 330 11.95 2.62 -0.39
CA GLY A 330 12.31 1.49 0.46
C GLY A 330 12.46 0.19 -0.32
N GLY A 331 13.05 -0.79 0.34
CA GLY A 331 13.18 -2.14 -0.17
C GLY A 331 13.71 -3.10 0.89
N LEU A 332 13.52 -4.40 0.64
CA LEU A 332 14.02 -5.48 1.48
C LEU A 332 14.57 -6.58 0.60
N LEU A 333 15.83 -6.94 0.81
CA LEU A 333 16.45 -8.11 0.21
C LEU A 333 16.66 -9.14 1.30
N GLN A 334 16.07 -10.31 1.14
CA GLN A 334 16.22 -11.45 2.05
C GLN A 334 16.81 -12.63 1.28
N ASP A 335 17.82 -13.27 1.85
CA ASP A 335 18.38 -14.54 1.38
C ASP A 335 18.50 -15.45 2.60
N ASP A 336 17.58 -16.40 2.71
CA ASP A 336 17.62 -17.47 3.69
C ASP A 336 18.17 -18.73 3.01
N SER A 337 19.18 -19.35 3.61
CA SER A 337 19.67 -20.65 3.17
C SER A 337 19.83 -21.57 4.36
N GLN A 338 18.99 -22.59 4.40
CA GLN A 338 19.02 -23.63 5.40
C GLN A 338 19.61 -24.91 4.82
N LEU A 339 20.60 -25.48 5.50
CA LEU A 339 21.11 -26.82 5.21
C LEU A 339 20.94 -27.68 6.46
N THR A 340 20.07 -28.68 6.37
CA THR A 340 19.84 -29.66 7.42
C THR A 340 20.42 -31.00 6.96
N GLY A 341 21.35 -31.55 7.73
CA GLY A 341 22.00 -32.82 7.42
C GLY A 341 21.93 -33.77 8.60
N SER A 342 21.47 -34.99 8.34
CA SER A 342 21.49 -36.11 9.27
C SER A 342 22.38 -37.20 8.71
N SER A 343 23.23 -37.82 9.53
CA SER A 343 24.13 -38.87 9.07
C SER A 343 24.42 -39.90 10.16
N VAL A 344 24.77 -41.11 9.75
CA VAL A 344 25.28 -42.13 10.68
C VAL A 344 26.72 -41.76 11.06
N PRO A 345 27.07 -41.63 12.36
CA PRO A 345 28.43 -41.34 12.78
C PRO A 345 29.44 -42.34 12.19
N CYS A 346 30.63 -41.87 11.83
CA CYS A 346 31.69 -42.62 11.14
C CYS A 346 31.35 -43.00 9.68
N LEU A 347 30.20 -43.62 9.41
CA LEU A 347 29.86 -44.11 8.06
C LEU A 347 29.46 -42.98 7.10
N GLY A 348 28.78 -41.95 7.61
CA GLY A 348 28.37 -40.77 6.82
C GLY A 348 29.53 -39.86 6.40
N ASP A 349 30.65 -39.94 7.12
CA ASP A 349 31.85 -39.13 6.87
C ASP A 349 32.82 -39.76 5.87
N LEU A 350 32.60 -41.01 5.47
CA LEU A 350 33.47 -41.71 4.51
C LEU A 350 33.42 -41.04 3.13
N PRO A 351 34.57 -40.84 2.47
CA PRO A 351 34.60 -40.31 1.11
C PRO A 351 33.91 -41.29 0.16
N ILE A 352 33.19 -40.76 -0.84
CA ILE A 352 32.45 -41.50 -1.88
C ILE A 352 31.21 -42.25 -1.35
N ILE A 353 31.38 -43.14 -0.37
CA ILE A 353 30.30 -44.01 0.14
C ILE A 353 29.47 -43.38 1.26
N GLY A 354 29.95 -42.33 1.93
CA GLY A 354 29.20 -41.65 3.00
C GLY A 354 27.89 -41.02 2.53
N ALA A 355 27.75 -40.76 1.23
CA ALA A 355 26.50 -40.31 0.62
C ALA A 355 25.34 -41.31 0.80
N LEU A 356 25.66 -42.60 0.96
CA LEU A 356 24.68 -43.64 1.23
C LEU A 356 24.22 -43.68 2.69
N PHE A 357 24.89 -43.00 3.61
CA PHE A 357 24.58 -43.05 5.05
C PHE A 357 24.18 -41.68 5.61
N ARG A 358 23.70 -40.78 4.75
CA ARG A 358 23.27 -39.43 5.10
C ARG A 358 22.00 -39.03 4.38
N SER A 359 21.27 -38.11 4.98
CA SER A 359 20.13 -37.41 4.41
C SER A 359 20.35 -35.90 4.56
N ASN A 360 20.35 -35.20 3.43
CA ASN A 360 20.55 -33.75 3.37
C ASN A 360 19.31 -33.09 2.77
N SER A 361 18.82 -32.05 3.43
CA SER A 361 17.81 -31.13 2.93
C SER A 361 18.41 -29.73 2.87
N ARG A 362 18.32 -29.10 1.70
CA ARG A 362 18.74 -27.73 1.48
C ARG A 362 17.54 -26.91 1.02
N SER A 363 17.15 -25.90 1.80
CA SER A 363 16.23 -24.85 1.37
C SER A 363 17.01 -23.58 1.06
N LYS A 364 16.55 -22.86 0.04
CA LYS A 364 17.02 -21.51 -0.26
C LYS A 364 15.81 -20.68 -0.67
N ASP A 365 15.55 -19.65 0.12
CA ASP A 365 14.41 -18.76 -0.03
C ASP A 365 14.96 -17.34 -0.19
N LYS A 366 14.64 -16.71 -1.32
CA LYS A 366 15.06 -15.35 -1.66
C LYS A 366 13.83 -14.49 -1.89
N SER A 367 13.82 -13.30 -1.32
CA SER A 367 12.82 -12.28 -1.64
C SER A 367 13.48 -10.93 -1.87
N ASN A 368 12.98 -10.20 -2.85
CA ASN A 368 13.42 -8.84 -3.17
C ASN A 368 12.19 -7.96 -3.33
N LEU A 369 12.01 -7.01 -2.42
CA LEU A 369 10.95 -6.02 -2.44
C LEU A 369 11.56 -4.65 -2.74
N MET A 370 10.95 -3.92 -3.66
CA MET A 370 11.26 -2.51 -3.92
C MET A 370 9.98 -1.71 -4.04
N ILE A 371 9.99 -0.50 -3.47
CA ILE A 371 8.88 0.44 -3.55
C ILE A 371 9.39 1.74 -4.16
N PHE A 372 8.79 2.10 -5.29
CA PHE A 372 9.07 3.33 -6.03
C PHE A 372 7.89 4.29 -5.93
N LEU A 373 8.19 5.58 -6.07
CA LEU A 373 7.21 6.65 -6.01
C LEU A 373 7.53 7.70 -7.07
N THR A 374 6.51 8.12 -7.82
CA THR A 374 6.60 9.15 -8.86
C THR A 374 5.45 10.13 -8.67
N PRO A 375 5.71 11.41 -8.30
CA PRO A 375 4.70 12.45 -8.31
C PRO A 375 4.63 13.17 -9.66
N HIS A 376 3.43 13.59 -10.03
CA HIS A 376 3.14 14.47 -11.17
C HIS A 376 2.31 15.67 -10.71
N ILE A 377 2.81 16.89 -10.93
CA ILE A 377 2.12 18.14 -10.59
C ILE A 377 1.18 18.52 -11.73
N ILE A 378 -0.08 18.83 -11.40
CA ILE A 378 -1.12 19.24 -12.33
C ILE A 378 -1.55 20.68 -11.99
N ARG A 379 -1.28 21.63 -12.88
CA ARG A 379 -1.62 23.05 -12.66
C ARG A 379 -2.81 23.46 -13.52
N GLU A 380 -2.80 23.02 -14.77
CA GLU A 380 -3.79 23.39 -15.76
C GLU A 380 -4.73 22.23 -16.10
N SER A 381 -5.85 22.56 -16.73
CA SER A 381 -6.79 21.53 -17.17
C SER A 381 -6.25 20.73 -18.36
N ALA A 382 -5.31 21.29 -19.12
CA ALA A 382 -4.63 20.60 -20.23
C ALA A 382 -3.74 19.46 -19.71
N ASP A 383 -2.93 19.72 -18.67
CA ASP A 383 -2.08 18.71 -18.01
C ASP A 383 -2.91 17.50 -17.54
N LEU A 384 -4.08 17.77 -16.95
CA LEU A 384 -4.99 16.74 -16.47
C LEU A 384 -5.53 15.88 -17.63
N GLU A 385 -5.87 16.51 -18.75
CA GLU A 385 -6.37 15.80 -19.93
C GLU A 385 -5.29 14.91 -20.57
N GLU A 386 -4.04 15.37 -20.60
CA GLU A 386 -2.89 14.59 -21.09
C GLU A 386 -2.65 13.35 -20.22
N ILE A 387 -2.52 13.53 -18.91
CA ILE A 387 -2.33 12.44 -17.94
C ILE A 387 -3.48 11.43 -18.02
N THR A 388 -4.73 11.91 -18.13
CA THR A 388 -5.90 11.04 -18.25
C THR A 388 -5.85 10.20 -19.52
N LYS A 389 -5.45 10.79 -20.66
CA LYS A 389 -5.31 10.05 -21.92
C LYS A 389 -4.21 9.00 -21.85
N ASP A 390 -3.08 9.33 -21.24
CA ASP A 390 -1.97 8.39 -21.14
C ASP A 390 -2.27 7.24 -20.20
N LYS A 391 -2.94 7.51 -19.06
CA LYS A 391 -3.42 6.44 -18.17
C LYS A 391 -4.51 5.58 -18.80
N ALA A 392 -5.38 6.15 -19.62
CA ALA A 392 -6.37 5.38 -20.36
C ALA A 392 -5.72 4.41 -21.36
N LYS A 393 -4.69 4.86 -22.09
CA LYS A 393 -3.92 4.00 -23.01
C LYS A 393 -3.14 2.90 -22.26
N GLU A 394 -2.52 3.24 -21.12
CA GLU A 394 -1.81 2.27 -20.29
C GLU A 394 -2.76 1.15 -19.84
N HIS A 395 -3.96 1.50 -19.39
CA HIS A 395 -4.99 0.54 -18.99
C HIS A 395 -5.52 -0.30 -20.17
N GLU A 396 -5.67 0.30 -21.36
CA GLU A 396 -6.06 -0.41 -22.58
C GLU A 396 -4.99 -1.44 -22.98
N ASN A 397 -3.72 -1.03 -23.03
CA ASN A 397 -2.61 -1.94 -23.34
C ASN A 397 -2.49 -3.09 -22.33
N PHE A 398 -2.65 -2.80 -21.02
CA PHE A 398 -2.63 -3.82 -19.98
C PHE A 398 -3.76 -4.85 -20.17
N SER A 399 -4.93 -4.39 -20.65
CA SER A 399 -6.06 -5.28 -20.93
C SER A 399 -5.83 -6.15 -22.19
N GLU A 400 -5.22 -5.60 -23.24
CA GLU A 400 -4.91 -6.33 -24.47
C GLU A 400 -3.77 -7.35 -24.29
N GLU A 401 -2.72 -7.01 -23.54
CA GLU A 401 -1.60 -7.90 -23.25
C GLU A 401 -2.09 -9.16 -22.51
N LYS A 402 -2.93 -8.99 -21.48
CA LYS A 402 -3.60 -10.08 -20.76
C LYS A 402 -4.45 -10.97 -21.66
N LEU A 403 -5.16 -10.40 -22.63
CA LEU A 403 -5.97 -11.16 -23.59
C LEU A 403 -5.09 -11.93 -24.59
N SER A 404 -3.95 -11.36 -25.01
CA SER A 404 -3.02 -11.99 -25.94
C SER A 404 -2.23 -13.15 -25.33
N ASP A 405 -1.83 -13.03 -24.06
CA ASP A 405 -1.17 -14.09 -23.30
C ASP A 405 -2.12 -15.28 -23.05
N ASP A 406 -3.40 -15.02 -22.79
CA ASP A 406 -4.38 -16.07 -22.58
C ASP A 406 -4.63 -16.87 -23.88
N HIS A 407 -4.69 -16.19 -25.03
CA HIS A 407 -4.81 -16.83 -26.34
C HIS A 407 -3.55 -17.56 -26.79
N SER A 408 -2.34 -17.04 -26.49
CA SER A 408 -1.09 -17.73 -26.79
C SER A 408 -0.94 -19.00 -25.95
N SER A 409 -1.30 -18.97 -24.67
CA SER A 409 -1.20 -20.13 -23.79
C SER A 409 -2.20 -21.25 -24.15
N ILE A 410 -3.40 -20.89 -24.63
CA ILE A 410 -4.39 -21.87 -25.11
C ILE A 410 -3.97 -22.43 -26.48
N GLY A 411 -3.47 -21.58 -27.38
CA GLY A 411 -2.96 -22.00 -28.69
C GLY A 411 -1.73 -22.90 -28.58
N GLU A 412 -0.80 -22.58 -27.69
CA GLU A 412 0.42 -23.36 -27.42
C GLU A 412 0.09 -24.67 -26.70
N LYS A 413 -0.82 -24.67 -25.70
CA LYS A 413 -1.33 -25.90 -25.08
C LYS A 413 -2.13 -26.78 -26.05
N LEU A 414 -2.92 -26.21 -26.96
CA LEU A 414 -3.62 -26.97 -27.99
C LEU A 414 -2.63 -27.57 -29.00
N ASN A 415 -1.59 -26.84 -29.37
CA ASN A 415 -0.56 -27.33 -30.30
C ASN A 415 0.37 -28.36 -29.63
N GLU A 416 0.59 -28.27 -28.32
CA GLU A 416 1.32 -29.26 -27.52
C GLU A 416 0.47 -30.54 -27.30
N LEU A 417 -0.85 -30.40 -27.13
CA LEU A 417 -1.78 -31.54 -27.03
C LEU A 417 -2.07 -32.21 -28.39
N LEU A 418 -2.03 -31.46 -29.49
CA LEU A 418 -2.28 -31.96 -30.85
C LEU A 418 -1.00 -32.28 -31.63
N GLY A 419 0.17 -31.85 -31.13
CA GLY A 419 1.48 -31.97 -31.80
C GLY A 419 2.19 -33.31 -31.60
N ASN A 420 1.73 -34.16 -30.67
CA ASN A 420 2.17 -35.55 -30.60
C ASN A 420 1.32 -36.43 -31.52
N GLU A 421 1.63 -36.32 -32.81
CA GLU A 421 1.60 -37.38 -33.83
C GLU A 421 0.67 -38.58 -33.54
N LEU A 422 -0.63 -38.38 -33.76
CA LEU A 422 -1.49 -39.48 -34.19
C LEU A 422 -1.11 -39.81 -35.64
N GLU A 423 -0.20 -40.77 -35.82
CA GLU A 423 -0.12 -41.45 -37.10
C GLU A 423 -1.52 -41.99 -37.44
N PRO A 424 -2.06 -41.68 -38.64
CA PRO A 424 -3.39 -42.13 -39.00
C PRO A 424 -3.39 -43.66 -39.09
N ASN A 425 -4.22 -44.28 -38.24
CA ASN A 425 -4.50 -45.71 -38.28
C ASN A 425 -4.82 -46.13 -39.74
N PRO A 426 -4.15 -47.16 -40.30
CA PRO A 426 -4.39 -47.61 -41.67
C PRO A 426 -5.86 -47.99 -41.95
N ALA A 427 -6.66 -48.25 -40.92
CA ALA A 427 -8.10 -48.48 -41.05
C ALA A 427 -8.90 -47.22 -41.42
N SER A 428 -8.54 -46.03 -40.91
CA SER A 428 -9.28 -44.79 -41.19
C SER A 428 -8.95 -44.20 -42.57
N LYS A 429 -7.77 -44.49 -43.12
CA LYS A 429 -7.40 -44.11 -44.49
C LYS A 429 -8.21 -44.89 -45.53
N LYS A 430 -8.43 -46.19 -45.30
CA LYS A 430 -9.25 -47.05 -46.17
C LYS A 430 -10.71 -46.61 -46.21
N VAL A 431 -11.28 -46.22 -45.07
CA VAL A 431 -12.65 -45.69 -45.00
C VAL A 431 -12.78 -44.35 -45.74
N LEU A 432 -11.75 -43.49 -45.69
CA LEU A 432 -11.77 -42.20 -46.39
C LEU A 432 -11.62 -42.36 -47.91
N ASP A 433 -10.84 -43.34 -48.36
CA ASP A 433 -10.68 -43.66 -49.78
C ASP A 433 -11.96 -44.34 -50.34
N ASP A 434 -12.59 -45.26 -49.58
CA ASP A 434 -13.86 -45.88 -49.96
C ASP A 434 -15.03 -44.86 -50.04
N ILE A 435 -14.98 -43.77 -49.25
CA ILE A 435 -15.97 -42.67 -49.30
C ILE A 435 -15.74 -41.77 -50.51
N LYS A 436 -14.49 -41.54 -50.91
CA LYS A 436 -14.15 -40.71 -52.08
C LYS A 436 -14.39 -41.41 -53.42
N GLU A 437 -14.44 -42.73 -53.43
CA GLU A 437 -14.76 -43.52 -54.63
C GLU A 437 -16.30 -43.69 -54.82
N ALA A 438 -17.09 -43.23 -53.85
CA ALA A 438 -18.56 -43.27 -53.86
C ALA A 438 -19.23 -41.91 -54.20
N GLU A 439 -18.45 -40.83 -54.34
CA GLU A 439 -18.84 -39.56 -54.99
C GLU A 439 -18.34 -39.52 -56.44
#